data_AF-A0A0G3WIM4-F1
#
_entry.id   AF-A0A0G3WIM4-F1
#
_cell.length_a   1.000
_cell.length_b   1.000
_cell.length_c   1.000
_cell.angle_alpha   90.00
_cell.angle_beta   90.00
_cell.angle_gamma   90.00
#
_symmetry.space_group_name_H-M   'P 1'
#
loop_
_entity.id
_entity.type
_entity.pdbx_description
1 polymer ?
#
loop_
_entity_poly.entity_id
_entity_poly.type
_entity_poly.pdbx_seq_one_letter_code
_entity_poly.pdbx_strand_id
1 'polypeptide(L)'
;MLREGDVRIPSGCAISGIIDKTGKRFSGEDIIKSIALMHDRSNGLGGGFAAYGIYPEYKDFYALHIFFDTLTAKVNAEEFLEKHFDIESAGDIPTTPIDGITNKPLIWRYFVRPRVHMMQDEFIDEDEFTARCAVKINTEFTGAYVFSSGKNMGAFKGVGYPEDIGKFYMLETYKAHFWTAHGRFPTNTPGWWGGAHPFTLLNWSVVHNGEISSYDANRRFVEMFGYKCTLQTDTEVITYLFDLLVRKHKLSLEKAIQIVCAPFWTDIERESAELKKDLKALRAVYSSALINGPFSIILGSEKGMIALNDRIKLRSMVAAEKGSKTFVASEESAIRIICPNPDKVWSPRGGEPVVAFLEGASK
;
A
#
# COMPACT_ATOMS: atom_id res chain seq x y z
N MET A 1 -0.66 -26.02 -26.02
CA MET A 1 0.23 -25.62 -24.91
C MET A 1 1.47 -24.99 -25.52
N LEU A 2 1.79 -23.76 -25.15
CA LEU A 2 3.06 -23.12 -25.51
C LEU A 2 4.15 -23.70 -24.59
N ARG A 3 5.35 -23.99 -25.13
CA ARG A 3 6.48 -24.50 -24.35
C ARG A 3 7.28 -23.33 -23.81
N GLU A 4 7.83 -23.51 -22.61
CA GLU A 4 8.76 -22.55 -22.00
C GLU A 4 9.98 -22.37 -22.91
N GLY A 5 10.25 -21.13 -23.36
CA GLY A 5 11.30 -20.80 -24.33
C GLY A 5 10.81 -20.39 -25.73
N ASP A 6 9.60 -20.81 -26.15
CA ASP A 6 9.02 -20.43 -27.46
C ASP A 6 8.30 -19.06 -27.41
N VAL A 7 7.85 -18.65 -26.22
CA VAL A 7 7.18 -17.38 -25.97
C VAL A 7 7.69 -16.81 -24.65
N ARG A 8 8.26 -15.60 -24.68
CA ARG A 8 8.56 -14.83 -23.47
C ARG A 8 7.33 -14.00 -23.13
N ILE A 9 6.62 -14.38 -22.07
CA ILE A 9 5.59 -13.52 -21.47
C ILE A 9 6.35 -12.55 -20.55
N PRO A 10 6.42 -11.25 -20.83
CA PRO A 10 6.99 -10.27 -19.90
C PRO A 10 6.04 -10.07 -18.71
N SER A 11 5.89 -11.09 -17.87
CA SER A 11 4.99 -11.09 -16.72
C SER A 11 5.69 -10.50 -15.48
N GLY A 12 5.05 -9.51 -14.86
CA GLY A 12 5.48 -8.96 -13.58
C GLY A 12 4.62 -7.76 -13.23
N CYS A 13 4.27 -7.58 -11.95
CA CYS A 13 3.32 -6.54 -11.55
C CYS A 13 3.66 -5.14 -12.08
N ALA A 14 2.63 -4.32 -12.23
CA ALA A 14 2.74 -2.91 -12.57
C ALA A 14 2.47 -2.07 -11.32
N ILE A 15 3.28 -1.04 -11.09
CA ILE A 15 3.03 -0.02 -10.06
C ILE A 15 3.01 1.38 -10.68
N SER A 16 2.17 2.25 -10.15
CA SER A 16 2.17 3.68 -10.46
C SER A 16 1.80 4.50 -9.23
N GLY A 17 2.35 5.71 -9.12
CA GLY A 17 2.06 6.67 -8.07
C GLY A 17 2.12 8.10 -8.59
N ILE A 18 1.20 8.94 -8.12
CA ILE A 18 1.12 10.37 -8.45
C ILE A 18 0.79 11.13 -7.19
N ILE A 19 1.62 12.08 -6.80
CA ILE A 19 1.36 12.98 -5.67
C ILE A 19 1.52 14.44 -6.10
N ASP A 20 0.61 15.29 -5.65
CA ASP A 20 0.77 16.75 -5.67
C ASP A 20 1.26 17.21 -4.30
N LYS A 21 2.51 17.67 -4.22
CA LYS A 21 3.15 18.05 -2.95
C LYS A 21 2.45 19.22 -2.26
N THR A 22 1.66 20.03 -2.98
CA THR A 22 0.88 21.13 -2.39
C THR A 22 -0.38 20.66 -1.63
N GLY A 23 -0.73 19.37 -1.73
CA GLY A 23 -2.01 18.86 -1.21
C GLY A 23 -3.22 19.18 -2.09
N LYS A 24 -3.01 19.77 -3.27
CA LYS A 24 -4.09 19.99 -4.25
C LYS A 24 -4.66 18.67 -4.73
N ARG A 25 -5.96 18.46 -4.49
CA ARG A 25 -6.67 17.25 -4.87
C ARG A 25 -7.02 17.22 -6.35
N PHE A 26 -6.87 16.07 -6.98
CA PHE A 26 -7.17 15.79 -8.38
C PHE A 26 -7.85 14.42 -8.53
N SER A 27 -8.46 14.21 -9.71
CA SER A 27 -9.23 13.00 -10.01
C SER A 27 -8.37 11.75 -10.09
N GLY A 28 -8.96 10.58 -9.82
CA GLY A 28 -8.34 9.28 -10.06
C GLY A 28 -8.15 8.93 -11.55
N GLU A 29 -8.66 9.74 -12.47
CA GLU A 29 -8.57 9.49 -13.93
C GLU A 29 -7.11 9.35 -14.41
N ASP A 30 -6.20 10.20 -13.93
CA ASP A 30 -4.80 10.17 -14.34
C ASP A 30 -4.09 8.88 -13.88
N ILE A 31 -4.33 8.45 -12.63
CA ILE A 31 -3.70 7.22 -12.14
C ILE A 31 -4.25 5.98 -12.87
N ILE A 32 -5.53 5.99 -13.26
CA ILE A 32 -6.15 4.94 -14.09
C ILE A 32 -5.48 4.89 -15.47
N LYS A 33 -5.33 6.04 -16.15
CA LYS A 33 -4.68 6.10 -17.47
C LYS A 33 -3.22 5.62 -17.42
N SER A 34 -2.51 6.00 -16.36
CA SER A 34 -1.12 5.58 -16.13
C SER A 34 -1.00 4.06 -15.99
N ILE A 35 -1.81 3.43 -15.12
CA ILE A 35 -1.71 2.00 -14.88
C ILE A 35 -2.24 1.16 -16.07
N ALA A 36 -3.23 1.67 -16.81
CA ALA A 36 -3.78 1.02 -18.01
C ALA A 36 -2.73 0.82 -19.12
N LEU A 37 -1.77 1.74 -19.25
CA LEU A 37 -0.65 1.62 -20.20
C LEU A 37 0.26 0.43 -19.92
N MET A 38 0.17 -0.15 -18.72
CA MET A 38 0.92 -1.33 -18.28
C MET A 38 0.02 -2.57 -18.21
N HIS A 39 -1.02 -2.67 -19.04
CA HIS A 39 -1.95 -3.80 -19.10
C HIS A 39 -1.21 -5.15 -19.21
N ASP A 40 -0.29 -5.28 -20.17
CA ASP A 40 0.42 -6.52 -20.50
C ASP A 40 1.34 -7.05 -19.39
N ARG A 41 1.61 -6.22 -18.37
CA ARG A 41 2.36 -6.62 -17.17
C ARG A 41 1.49 -7.37 -16.17
N SER A 42 0.18 -7.15 -16.23
CA SER A 42 -0.83 -7.71 -15.33
C SER A 42 -1.51 -8.93 -15.96
N ASN A 43 -2.33 -9.64 -15.20
CA ASN A 43 -3.11 -10.78 -15.73
C ASN A 43 -4.58 -10.78 -15.28
N GLY A 44 -5.08 -9.65 -14.77
CA GLY A 44 -6.47 -9.51 -14.32
C GLY A 44 -6.80 -10.20 -13.01
N LEU A 45 -5.83 -10.81 -12.30
CA LEU A 45 -6.09 -11.49 -11.01
C LEU A 45 -5.96 -10.58 -9.79
N GLY A 46 -5.82 -9.28 -10.01
CA GLY A 46 -5.81 -8.28 -8.94
C GLY A 46 -5.48 -6.90 -9.47
N GLY A 47 -6.34 -5.93 -9.17
CA GLY A 47 -6.12 -4.53 -9.46
C GLY A 47 -6.51 -3.70 -8.24
N GLY A 48 -5.86 -2.56 -8.04
CA GLY A 48 -6.30 -1.66 -7.00
C GLY A 48 -5.51 -0.37 -6.87
N PHE A 49 -6.03 0.49 -6.02
CA PHE A 49 -5.60 1.86 -5.80
C PHE A 49 -5.61 2.19 -4.31
N ALA A 50 -4.74 3.09 -3.88
CA ALA A 50 -4.91 3.81 -2.61
C ALA A 50 -4.89 5.30 -2.89
N ALA A 51 -5.66 6.04 -2.09
CA ALA A 51 -5.85 7.47 -2.26
C ALA A 51 -5.77 8.18 -0.92
N TYR A 52 -5.10 9.34 -0.87
CA TYR A 52 -4.97 10.19 0.31
C TYR A 52 -5.55 11.58 0.07
N GLY A 53 -6.18 12.14 1.10
CA GLY A 53 -6.98 13.36 0.98
C GLY A 53 -8.34 13.11 0.33
N ILE A 54 -8.76 11.84 0.25
CA ILE A 54 -9.96 11.42 -0.47
C ILE A 54 -11.25 11.66 0.32
N TYR A 55 -11.16 11.78 1.65
CA TYR A 55 -12.29 11.96 2.57
C TYR A 55 -12.15 13.22 3.42
N PRO A 56 -12.16 14.43 2.81
CA PRO A 56 -11.92 15.68 3.54
C PRO A 56 -12.95 15.94 4.65
N GLU A 57 -14.22 15.57 4.42
CA GLU A 57 -15.33 15.74 5.37
C GLU A 57 -15.15 14.85 6.61
N TYR A 58 -14.43 13.73 6.47
CA TYR A 58 -14.21 12.72 7.50
C TYR A 58 -12.72 12.59 7.85
N LYS A 59 -11.94 13.66 7.68
CA LYS A 59 -10.47 13.62 7.80
C LYS A 59 -9.96 13.12 9.17
N ASP A 60 -10.77 13.32 10.22
CA ASP A 60 -10.44 12.97 11.61
C ASP A 60 -11.05 11.63 12.05
N PHE A 61 -11.64 10.88 11.11
CA PHE A 61 -12.23 9.56 11.33
C PHE A 61 -11.41 8.50 10.59
N TYR A 62 -11.29 7.31 11.19
CA TYR A 62 -10.75 6.16 10.47
C TYR A 62 -11.78 5.70 9.44
N ALA A 63 -11.35 5.54 8.19
CA ALA A 63 -12.15 4.98 7.11
C ALA A 63 -11.90 3.47 7.05
N LEU A 64 -12.73 2.70 7.75
CA LEU A 64 -12.72 1.25 7.65
C LEU A 64 -13.43 0.84 6.37
N HIS A 65 -12.69 0.34 5.38
CA HIS A 65 -13.30 -0.31 4.22
C HIS A 65 -13.31 -1.82 4.46
N ILE A 66 -14.48 -2.43 4.31
CA ILE A 66 -14.71 -3.83 4.68
C ILE A 66 -15.40 -4.57 3.54
N PHE A 67 -14.87 -5.73 3.19
CA PHE A 67 -15.56 -6.71 2.38
C PHE A 67 -16.38 -7.64 3.27
N PHE A 68 -17.62 -7.90 2.87
CA PHE A 68 -18.44 -8.96 3.46
C PHE A 68 -18.88 -9.97 2.42
N ASP A 69 -18.68 -11.25 2.69
CA ASP A 69 -19.12 -12.34 1.81
C ASP A 69 -20.63 -12.51 1.82
N THR A 70 -21.26 -12.23 2.97
CA THR A 70 -22.71 -12.40 3.18
C THR A 70 -23.27 -11.28 4.05
N LEU A 71 -24.59 -11.09 4.01
CA LEU A 71 -25.28 -10.17 4.91
C LEU A 71 -25.13 -10.57 6.38
N THR A 72 -25.09 -11.87 6.68
CA THR A 72 -24.87 -12.36 8.05
C THR A 72 -23.48 -11.98 8.57
N ALA A 73 -22.44 -12.13 7.75
CA ALA A 73 -21.09 -11.70 8.13
C ALA A 73 -21.02 -10.19 8.41
N LYS A 74 -21.74 -9.39 7.60
CA LYS A 74 -21.89 -7.95 7.83
C LYS A 74 -22.53 -7.65 9.18
N VAL A 75 -23.69 -8.25 9.49
CA VAL A 75 -24.39 -8.01 10.77
C VAL A 75 -23.50 -8.34 11.96
N ASN A 76 -22.84 -9.50 11.94
CA ASN A 76 -21.95 -9.91 13.02
C ASN A 76 -20.77 -8.94 13.23
N ALA A 77 -20.18 -8.45 12.14
CA ALA A 77 -19.10 -7.47 12.23
C ALA A 77 -19.60 -6.09 12.66
N GLU A 78 -20.80 -5.67 12.26
CA GLU A 78 -21.40 -4.40 12.68
C GLU A 78 -21.70 -4.38 14.17
N GLU A 79 -22.20 -5.47 14.76
CA GLU A 79 -22.35 -5.59 16.22
C GLU A 79 -21.03 -5.35 16.95
N PHE A 80 -19.92 -5.88 16.41
CA PHE A 80 -18.59 -5.62 16.93
C PHE A 80 -18.20 -4.15 16.76
N LEU A 81 -18.38 -3.57 15.57
CA LEU A 81 -18.03 -2.17 15.30
C LEU A 81 -18.80 -1.20 16.20
N GLU A 82 -20.11 -1.37 16.34
CA GLU A 82 -20.98 -0.53 17.17
C GLU A 82 -20.58 -0.55 18.64
N LYS A 83 -20.09 -1.70 19.12
CA LYS A 83 -19.58 -1.85 20.49
C LYS A 83 -18.24 -1.14 20.70
N HIS A 84 -17.35 -1.14 19.71
CA HIS A 84 -15.96 -0.68 19.88
C HIS A 84 -15.73 0.75 19.37
N PHE A 85 -16.58 1.24 18.47
CA PHE A 85 -16.44 2.53 17.81
C PHE A 85 -17.72 3.36 17.87
N ASP A 86 -17.54 4.68 17.86
CA ASP A 86 -18.57 5.63 17.48
C ASP A 86 -18.56 5.75 15.94
N ILE A 87 -19.66 5.37 15.29
CA ILE A 87 -19.80 5.36 13.83
C ILE A 87 -20.48 6.67 13.40
N GLU A 88 -19.75 7.52 12.69
CA GLU A 88 -20.27 8.79 12.16
C GLU A 88 -21.10 8.57 10.90
N SER A 89 -20.63 7.70 10.02
CA SER A 89 -21.31 7.39 8.77
C SER A 89 -20.91 6.00 8.31
N ALA A 90 -21.89 5.26 7.78
CA ALA A 90 -21.70 3.95 7.17
C ALA A 90 -22.48 3.88 5.87
N GLY A 91 -21.91 3.23 4.85
CA GLY A 91 -22.59 3.04 3.58
C GLY A 91 -21.82 2.13 2.64
N ASP A 92 -22.48 1.74 1.57
CA ASP A 92 -21.82 1.07 0.46
C ASP A 92 -20.78 2.00 -0.20
N ILE A 93 -19.69 1.41 -0.66
CA ILE A 93 -18.78 2.13 -1.56
C ILE A 93 -19.45 2.15 -2.93
N PRO A 94 -19.70 3.34 -3.53
CA PRO A 94 -20.31 3.46 -4.85
C PRO A 94 -19.54 2.64 -5.89
N THR A 95 -20.27 1.85 -6.67
CA THR A 95 -19.70 1.04 -7.74
C THR A 95 -20.58 1.06 -8.98
N THR A 96 -19.98 0.86 -10.16
CA THR A 96 -20.68 0.68 -11.43
C THR A 96 -20.40 -0.72 -11.98
N PRO A 97 -21.36 -1.39 -12.64
CA PRO A 97 -21.10 -2.65 -13.33
C PRO A 97 -20.02 -2.50 -14.41
N ILE A 98 -19.09 -3.45 -14.47
CA ILE A 98 -18.04 -3.55 -15.49
C ILE A 98 -17.94 -5.00 -15.94
N ASP A 99 -17.92 -5.22 -17.26
CA ASP A 99 -17.73 -6.55 -17.83
C ASP A 99 -16.38 -7.13 -17.41
N GLY A 100 -16.40 -8.34 -16.85
CA GLY A 100 -15.19 -9.02 -16.34
C GLY A 100 -15.01 -8.93 -14.82
N ILE A 101 -15.65 -7.99 -14.13
CA ILE A 101 -15.67 -7.96 -12.66
C ILE A 101 -16.86 -8.78 -12.17
N THR A 102 -16.55 -9.95 -11.61
CA THR A 102 -17.55 -10.92 -11.13
C THR A 102 -17.31 -11.26 -9.66
N ASN A 103 -18.32 -11.86 -9.02
CA ASN A 103 -18.25 -12.32 -7.64
C ASN A 103 -17.78 -11.24 -6.65
N LYS A 104 -18.27 -10.01 -6.81
CA LYS A 104 -17.93 -8.92 -5.87
C LYS A 104 -18.55 -9.21 -4.50
N PRO A 105 -17.81 -9.02 -3.40
CA PRO A 105 -18.39 -9.04 -2.06
C PRO A 105 -19.31 -7.83 -1.86
N LEU A 106 -20.00 -7.78 -0.72
CA LEU A 106 -20.55 -6.52 -0.22
C LEU A 106 -19.38 -5.63 0.17
N ILE A 107 -19.37 -4.38 -0.31
CA ILE A 107 -18.26 -3.45 -0.11
C ILE A 107 -18.77 -2.26 0.67
N TRP A 108 -18.33 -2.13 1.90
CA TRP A 108 -18.82 -1.11 2.83
C TRP A 108 -17.68 -0.24 3.33
N ARG A 109 -18.03 1.00 3.64
CA ARG A 109 -17.15 1.96 4.31
C ARG A 109 -17.82 2.47 5.56
N TYR A 110 -17.05 2.50 6.64
CA TYR A 110 -17.42 3.06 7.92
C TYR A 110 -16.43 4.16 8.30
N PHE A 111 -16.94 5.34 8.65
CA PHE A 111 -16.16 6.41 9.24
C PHE A 111 -16.33 6.37 10.75
N VAL A 112 -15.26 6.03 11.45
CA VAL A 112 -15.33 5.63 12.86
C VAL A 112 -14.31 6.34 13.73
N ARG A 113 -14.63 6.45 15.02
CA ARG A 113 -13.69 6.81 16.09
C ARG A 113 -13.72 5.76 17.20
N PRO A 114 -12.57 5.30 17.71
CA PRO A 114 -12.52 4.43 18.87
C PRO A 114 -13.27 5.03 20.06
N ARG A 115 -14.09 4.23 20.75
CA ARG A 115 -14.75 4.69 21.97
C ARG A 115 -13.71 4.86 23.08
N VAL A 116 -13.69 6.02 23.71
CA VAL A 116 -12.65 6.41 24.70
C VAL A 116 -12.50 5.39 25.84
N HIS A 117 -13.61 4.88 26.39
CA HIS A 117 -13.55 3.91 27.49
C HIS A 117 -12.86 2.60 27.11
N MET A 118 -13.04 2.13 25.87
CA MET A 118 -12.42 0.90 25.37
C MET A 118 -10.90 1.01 25.27
N MET A 119 -10.37 2.22 25.03
CA MET A 119 -8.94 2.49 24.97
C MET A 119 -8.32 2.67 26.35
N GLN A 120 -9.05 3.30 27.28
CA GLN A 120 -8.60 3.54 28.65
C GLN A 120 -8.40 2.25 29.42
N ASP A 121 -9.29 1.27 29.23
CA ASP A 121 -9.20 -0.04 29.90
C ASP A 121 -7.92 -0.80 29.51
N GLU A 122 -7.39 -0.57 28.30
CA GLU A 122 -6.20 -1.23 27.77
C GLU A 122 -4.92 -0.35 27.78
N PHE A 123 -5.03 0.93 28.17
CA PHE A 123 -3.94 1.91 28.11
C PHE A 123 -3.25 2.01 26.72
N ILE A 124 -4.04 1.99 25.65
CA ILE A 124 -3.55 2.09 24.26
C ILE A 124 -4.07 3.34 23.55
N ASP A 125 -3.36 3.77 22.50
CA ASP A 125 -3.78 4.88 21.65
C ASP A 125 -4.81 4.46 20.57
N GLU A 126 -5.41 5.45 19.91
CA GLU A 126 -6.43 5.21 18.86
C GLU A 126 -5.92 4.35 17.70
N ASP A 127 -4.65 4.54 17.32
CA ASP A 127 -4.02 3.82 16.21
C ASP A 127 -3.84 2.34 16.57
N GLU A 128 -3.29 2.05 17.75
CA GLU A 128 -3.11 0.68 18.23
C GLU A 128 -4.46 -0.01 18.45
N PHE A 129 -5.45 0.69 19.01
CA PHE A 129 -6.81 0.15 19.17
C PHE A 129 -7.44 -0.21 17.82
N THR A 130 -7.37 0.71 16.85
CA THR A 130 -7.95 0.51 15.52
C THR A 130 -7.24 -0.61 14.76
N ALA A 131 -5.91 -0.68 14.83
CA ALA A 131 -5.12 -1.74 14.22
C ALA A 131 -5.49 -3.11 14.81
N ARG A 132 -5.63 -3.23 16.13
CA ARG A 132 -6.06 -4.46 16.82
C ARG A 132 -7.47 -4.88 16.38
N CYS A 133 -8.41 -3.94 16.30
CA CYS A 133 -9.76 -4.23 15.84
C CYS A 133 -9.78 -4.72 14.39
N ALA A 134 -9.02 -4.09 13.49
CA ALA A 134 -8.91 -4.52 12.10
C ALA A 134 -8.34 -5.94 11.98
N VAL A 135 -7.26 -6.24 12.71
CA VAL A 135 -6.66 -7.58 12.76
C VAL A 135 -7.65 -8.60 13.34
N LYS A 136 -8.38 -8.23 14.40
CA LYS A 136 -9.39 -9.10 15.02
C LYS A 136 -10.50 -9.44 14.06
N ILE A 137 -11.07 -8.45 13.35
CA ILE A 137 -12.06 -8.69 12.30
C ILE A 137 -11.49 -9.64 11.25
N ASN A 138 -10.30 -9.37 10.73
CA ASN A 138 -9.67 -10.18 9.67
C ASN A 138 -9.31 -11.61 10.09
N THR A 139 -9.28 -11.92 11.39
CA THR A 139 -8.81 -13.22 11.91
C THR A 139 -9.92 -14.03 12.58
N GLU A 140 -10.93 -13.36 13.17
CA GLU A 140 -11.96 -14.00 13.99
C GLU A 140 -13.36 -13.91 13.36
N PHE A 141 -13.60 -12.99 12.41
CA PHE A 141 -14.92 -12.78 11.81
C PHE A 141 -14.97 -13.41 10.42
N THR A 142 -15.45 -14.65 10.34
CA THR A 142 -15.59 -15.36 9.06
C THR A 142 -16.47 -14.59 8.09
N GLY A 143 -15.93 -14.32 6.89
CA GLY A 143 -16.62 -13.59 5.83
C GLY A 143 -16.62 -12.08 5.99
N ALA A 144 -15.81 -11.51 6.89
CA ALA A 144 -15.55 -10.08 7.00
C ALA A 144 -14.04 -9.80 6.84
N TYR A 145 -13.69 -8.78 6.06
CA TYR A 145 -12.29 -8.43 5.82
C TYR A 145 -12.09 -6.91 5.66
N VAL A 146 -11.46 -6.30 6.67
CA VAL A 146 -10.99 -4.92 6.67
C VAL A 146 -9.77 -4.81 5.75
N PHE A 147 -9.94 -4.07 4.65
CA PHE A 147 -8.91 -3.87 3.63
C PHE A 147 -8.39 -2.43 3.51
N SER A 148 -8.93 -1.52 4.32
CA SER A 148 -8.49 -0.14 4.52
C SER A 148 -8.84 0.28 5.94
N SER A 149 -7.96 1.01 6.63
CA SER A 149 -8.22 1.43 8.02
C SER A 149 -7.57 2.77 8.42
N GLY A 150 -7.18 3.61 7.47
CA GLY A 150 -6.53 4.90 7.74
C GLY A 150 -7.48 6.10 7.85
N LYS A 151 -6.95 7.23 8.29
CA LYS A 151 -7.64 8.53 8.32
C LYS A 151 -7.41 9.29 7.02
N ASN A 152 -8.47 9.88 6.48
CA ASN A 152 -8.45 10.64 5.22
C ASN A 152 -7.80 9.89 4.04
N MET A 153 -7.85 8.55 4.07
CA MET A 153 -7.29 7.69 3.04
C MET A 153 -8.18 6.48 2.82
N GLY A 154 -8.08 5.86 1.65
CA GLY A 154 -8.86 4.67 1.31
C GLY A 154 -8.15 3.80 0.28
N ALA A 155 -8.25 2.48 0.43
CA ALA A 155 -7.92 1.52 -0.61
C ALA A 155 -9.17 1.11 -1.41
N PHE A 156 -8.98 0.81 -2.69
CA PHE A 156 -10.00 0.37 -3.64
C PHE A 156 -9.39 -0.75 -4.46
N LYS A 157 -9.80 -2.00 -4.24
CA LYS A 157 -9.10 -3.16 -4.79
C LYS A 157 -10.05 -4.31 -5.07
N GLY A 158 -9.69 -5.18 -6.00
CA GLY A 158 -10.52 -6.33 -6.35
C GLY A 158 -9.84 -7.23 -7.37
N VAL A 159 -10.58 -8.27 -7.79
CA VAL A 159 -10.14 -9.18 -8.84
C VAL A 159 -10.55 -8.58 -10.19
N GLY A 160 -9.56 -8.19 -10.99
CA GLY A 160 -9.74 -7.56 -12.29
C GLY A 160 -8.46 -6.85 -12.75
N TYR A 161 -8.46 -6.33 -13.97
CA TYR A 161 -7.42 -5.40 -14.41
C TYR A 161 -7.55 -4.07 -13.66
N PRO A 162 -6.44 -3.39 -13.36
CA PRO A 162 -6.49 -2.15 -12.56
C PRO A 162 -7.34 -1.06 -13.22
N GLU A 163 -7.33 -0.93 -14.54
CA GLU A 163 -8.18 0.03 -15.26
C GLU A 163 -9.67 -0.25 -15.12
N ASP A 164 -10.06 -1.53 -15.02
CA ASP A 164 -11.45 -1.93 -14.83
C ASP A 164 -11.87 -1.75 -13.37
N ILE A 165 -10.98 -2.06 -12.42
CA ILE A 165 -11.19 -1.79 -11.00
C ILE A 165 -11.36 -0.29 -10.74
N GLY A 166 -10.58 0.55 -11.42
CA GLY A 166 -10.68 2.00 -11.30
C GLY A 166 -12.02 2.54 -11.78
N LYS A 167 -12.52 2.05 -12.92
CA LYS A 167 -13.87 2.36 -13.42
C LYS A 167 -14.96 1.82 -12.52
N PHE A 168 -14.82 0.57 -12.06
CA PHE A 168 -15.77 -0.09 -11.18
C PHE A 168 -16.01 0.70 -9.89
N TYR A 169 -14.96 1.26 -9.28
CA TYR A 169 -15.07 2.14 -8.11
C TYR A 169 -15.33 3.61 -8.46
N MET A 170 -15.52 3.94 -9.75
CA MET A 170 -15.81 5.29 -10.24
C MET A 170 -14.78 6.32 -9.76
N LEU A 171 -13.48 5.96 -9.74
CA LEU A 171 -12.42 6.78 -9.12
C LEU A 171 -12.22 8.13 -9.82
N GLU A 172 -12.70 8.28 -11.06
CA GLU A 172 -12.74 9.56 -11.77
C GLU A 172 -13.61 10.61 -11.05
N THR A 173 -14.59 10.18 -10.26
CA THR A 173 -15.48 11.05 -9.47
C THR A 173 -14.87 11.48 -8.13
N TYR A 174 -13.85 10.77 -7.66
CA TYR A 174 -13.15 11.07 -6.41
C TYR A 174 -12.04 12.09 -6.63
N LYS A 175 -11.66 12.83 -5.58
CA LYS A 175 -10.51 13.75 -5.60
C LYS A 175 -9.60 13.49 -4.41
N ALA A 176 -8.33 13.20 -4.69
CA ALA A 176 -7.27 13.01 -3.71
C ALA A 176 -6.00 13.72 -4.16
N HIS A 177 -5.08 14.03 -3.23
CA HIS A 177 -3.81 14.69 -3.57
C HIS A 177 -2.69 13.68 -3.83
N PHE A 178 -2.90 12.42 -3.51
CA PHE A 178 -1.95 11.34 -3.73
C PHE A 178 -2.69 10.05 -4.05
N TRP A 179 -2.29 9.42 -5.14
CA TRP A 179 -2.80 8.16 -5.63
C TRP A 179 -1.68 7.16 -5.85
N THR A 180 -1.91 5.90 -5.49
CA THR A 180 -1.10 4.75 -5.91
C THR A 180 -1.98 3.76 -6.67
N ALA A 181 -1.38 2.98 -7.56
CA ALA A 181 -2.05 1.93 -8.30
C ALA A 181 -1.17 0.70 -8.46
N HIS A 182 -1.82 -0.45 -8.58
CA HIS A 182 -1.16 -1.73 -8.77
C HIS A 182 -1.96 -2.64 -9.69
N GLY A 183 -1.27 -3.25 -10.66
CA GLY A 183 -1.74 -4.40 -11.42
C GLY A 183 -0.99 -5.66 -11.01
N ARG A 184 -1.70 -6.68 -10.53
CA ARG A 184 -1.14 -7.90 -9.93
C ARG A 184 -0.97 -9.00 -10.98
N PHE A 185 0.13 -9.73 -10.83
CA PHE A 185 0.39 -11.00 -11.50
C PHE A 185 0.75 -12.04 -10.42
N PRO A 186 -0.21 -12.81 -9.86
CA PRO A 186 0.14 -13.86 -8.91
C PRO A 186 0.76 -15.06 -9.62
N THR A 187 1.87 -15.55 -9.08
CA THR A 187 2.52 -16.80 -9.50
C THR A 187 2.11 -18.00 -8.65
N ASN A 188 1.72 -17.78 -7.37
CA ASN A 188 1.62 -18.85 -6.38
C ASN A 188 0.29 -18.92 -5.59
N THR A 189 -0.67 -18.00 -5.78
CA THR A 189 -1.94 -17.97 -5.01
C THR A 189 -3.17 -17.68 -5.86
N PRO A 190 -4.35 -18.29 -5.55
CA PRO A 190 -5.61 -17.93 -6.20
C PRO A 190 -5.91 -16.44 -6.06
N GLY A 191 -6.42 -15.83 -7.13
CA GLY A 191 -6.92 -14.45 -7.08
C GLY A 191 -8.18 -14.37 -6.23
N TRP A 192 -8.18 -13.51 -5.21
CA TRP A 192 -9.37 -13.15 -4.44
C TRP A 192 -9.30 -11.68 -4.05
N TRP A 193 -10.45 -11.07 -3.74
CA TRP A 193 -10.57 -9.61 -3.59
C TRP A 193 -9.67 -9.03 -2.50
N GLY A 194 -9.58 -9.70 -1.33
CA GLY A 194 -8.73 -9.25 -0.22
C GLY A 194 -7.23 -9.35 -0.52
N GLY A 195 -6.82 -10.28 -1.39
CA GLY A 195 -5.42 -10.50 -1.79
C GLY A 195 -4.91 -9.55 -2.89
N ALA A 196 -5.78 -8.71 -3.46
CA ALA A 196 -5.35 -7.64 -4.35
C ALA A 196 -4.59 -6.56 -3.58
N HIS A 197 -3.63 -5.92 -4.24
CA HIS A 197 -2.91 -4.76 -3.71
C HIS A 197 -3.70 -3.49 -4.03
N PRO A 198 -3.53 -2.39 -3.28
CA PRO A 198 -2.60 -2.18 -2.16
C PRO A 198 -2.94 -2.96 -0.89
N PHE A 199 -1.94 -3.16 -0.05
CA PHE A 199 -2.12 -3.52 1.35
C PHE A 199 -2.07 -2.27 2.21
N THR A 200 -2.87 -2.23 3.25
CA THR A 200 -2.95 -1.07 4.14
C THR A 200 -3.00 -1.48 5.59
N LEU A 201 -2.44 -0.65 6.46
CA LEU A 201 -2.67 -0.70 7.90
C LEU A 201 -2.64 0.73 8.41
N LEU A 202 -3.75 1.20 9.00
CA LEU A 202 -3.92 2.60 9.37
C LEU A 202 -3.62 3.48 8.15
N ASN A 203 -2.77 4.49 8.30
CA ASN A 203 -2.43 5.43 7.24
C ASN A 203 -1.39 4.88 6.24
N TRP A 204 -0.85 3.69 6.47
CA TRP A 204 0.11 3.08 5.54
C TRP A 204 -0.60 2.42 4.36
N SER A 205 -0.06 2.60 3.17
CA SER A 205 -0.38 1.77 2.01
C SER A 205 0.89 1.31 1.31
N VAL A 206 0.91 0.06 0.85
CA VAL A 206 2.02 -0.51 0.09
C VAL A 206 1.50 -1.15 -1.18
N VAL A 207 2.08 -0.76 -2.31
CA VAL A 207 2.06 -1.54 -3.55
C VAL A 207 3.45 -2.08 -3.80
N HIS A 208 3.52 -3.33 -4.26
CA HIS A 208 4.77 -4.06 -4.42
C HIS A 208 4.78 -4.80 -5.76
N ASN A 209 5.79 -4.53 -6.57
CA ASN A 209 6.13 -5.31 -7.74
C ASN A 209 7.46 -6.03 -7.49
N GLY A 210 7.42 -7.36 -7.40
CA GLY A 210 8.56 -8.15 -7.01
C GLY A 210 8.19 -9.48 -6.39
N GLU A 211 9.20 -10.14 -5.85
CA GLU A 211 9.08 -11.35 -5.05
C GLU A 211 10.16 -11.29 -3.96
N ILE A 212 9.76 -11.37 -2.70
CA ILE A 212 10.66 -11.23 -1.56
C ILE A 212 11.18 -12.60 -1.14
N SER A 213 12.46 -12.87 -1.39
CA SER A 213 13.10 -14.13 -1.02
C SER A 213 13.28 -14.31 0.48
N SER A 214 13.25 -13.21 1.25
CA SER A 214 13.32 -13.25 2.71
C SER A 214 11.95 -13.33 3.42
N TYR A 215 10.86 -13.58 2.68
CA TYR A 215 9.49 -13.53 3.17
C TYR A 215 9.29 -14.17 4.55
N ASP A 216 9.67 -15.44 4.73
CA ASP A 216 9.43 -16.15 5.99
C ASP A 216 10.22 -15.59 7.18
N ALA A 217 11.44 -15.07 6.93
CA ALA A 217 12.22 -14.42 7.97
C ALA A 217 11.56 -13.10 8.40
N ASN A 218 11.10 -12.31 7.43
CA ASN A 218 10.42 -11.05 7.67
C ASN A 218 9.06 -11.25 8.36
N ARG A 219 8.28 -12.25 7.92
CA ARG A 219 6.99 -12.62 8.51
C ARG A 219 7.14 -13.02 9.97
N ARG A 220 8.05 -13.95 10.27
CA ARG A 220 8.31 -14.39 11.65
C ARG A 220 8.75 -13.22 12.52
N PHE A 221 9.56 -12.31 11.97
CA PHE A 221 9.98 -11.11 12.70
C PHE A 221 8.79 -10.26 13.11
N VAL A 222 7.90 -9.88 12.19
CA VAL A 222 6.72 -9.04 12.55
C VAL A 222 5.74 -9.79 13.46
N GLU A 223 5.55 -11.10 13.29
CA GLU A 223 4.66 -11.90 14.14
C GLU A 223 5.12 -11.92 15.61
N MET A 224 6.43 -11.85 15.87
CA MET A 224 6.97 -11.72 17.24
C MET A 224 6.56 -10.41 17.93
N PHE A 225 6.10 -9.40 17.18
CA PHE A 225 5.61 -8.12 17.70
C PHE A 225 4.07 -7.99 17.65
N GLY A 226 3.36 -9.12 17.55
CA GLY A 226 1.91 -9.20 17.68
C GLY A 226 1.12 -8.94 16.40
N TYR A 227 1.78 -8.83 15.25
CA TYR A 227 1.09 -8.84 13.95
C TYR A 227 0.66 -10.26 13.60
N LYS A 228 -0.43 -10.40 12.84
CA LYS A 228 -0.88 -11.69 12.29
C LYS A 228 -0.92 -11.58 10.77
N CYS A 229 -0.05 -12.30 10.09
CA CYS A 229 0.00 -12.34 8.63
C CYS A 229 -0.91 -13.46 8.12
N THR A 230 -2.12 -13.13 7.66
CA THR A 230 -3.11 -14.12 7.22
C THR A 230 -3.16 -14.28 5.71
N LEU A 231 -2.58 -13.33 4.97
CA LEU A 231 -2.80 -13.18 3.53
C LEU A 231 -1.67 -13.79 2.71
N GLN A 232 -0.63 -14.26 3.40
CA GLN A 232 0.50 -15.01 2.86
C GLN A 232 1.18 -14.30 1.68
N THR A 233 1.35 -12.99 1.79
CA THR A 233 1.99 -12.18 0.75
C THR A 233 3.01 -11.23 1.33
N ASP A 234 4.11 -11.06 0.59
CA ASP A 234 5.18 -10.14 0.91
C ASP A 234 4.68 -8.74 1.24
N THR A 235 3.70 -8.24 0.47
CA THR A 235 3.19 -6.86 0.60
C THR A 235 2.53 -6.62 1.96
N GLU A 236 1.88 -7.64 2.53
CA GLU A 236 1.33 -7.60 3.90
C GLU A 236 2.46 -7.41 4.90
N VAL A 237 3.50 -8.24 4.80
CA VAL A 237 4.66 -8.21 5.70
C VAL A 237 5.39 -6.87 5.60
N ILE A 238 5.57 -6.33 4.39
CA ILE A 238 6.19 -5.02 4.18
C ILE A 238 5.37 -3.92 4.85
N THR A 239 4.04 -3.96 4.73
CA THR A 239 3.15 -2.98 5.37
C THR A 239 3.31 -3.02 6.89
N TYR A 240 3.32 -4.22 7.49
CA TYR A 240 3.51 -4.39 8.94
C TYR A 240 4.93 -4.03 9.40
N LEU A 241 5.96 -4.25 8.57
CA LEU A 241 7.32 -3.83 8.86
C LEU A 241 7.41 -2.31 9.00
N PHE A 242 6.83 -1.53 8.09
CA PHE A 242 6.85 -0.07 8.19
C PHE A 242 6.06 0.43 9.41
N ASP A 243 4.90 -0.15 9.70
CA ASP A 243 4.15 0.18 10.91
C ASP A 243 4.93 -0.14 12.19
N LEU A 244 5.57 -1.32 12.26
CA LEU A 244 6.41 -1.74 13.38
C LEU A 244 7.58 -0.78 13.58
N LEU A 245 8.36 -0.52 12.53
CA LEU A 245 9.58 0.28 12.62
C LEU A 245 9.27 1.74 12.96
N VAL A 246 8.24 2.33 12.35
CA VAL A 246 7.93 3.76 12.51
C VAL A 246 7.02 3.99 13.71
N ARG A 247 5.85 3.36 13.77
CA ARG A 247 4.84 3.64 14.81
C ARG A 247 5.18 2.98 16.14
N LYS A 248 5.60 1.71 16.15
CA LYS A 248 5.89 0.99 17.41
C LYS A 248 7.30 1.24 17.93
N HIS A 249 8.32 1.17 17.07
CA HIS A 249 9.72 1.37 17.46
C HIS A 249 10.17 2.84 17.41
N LYS A 250 9.31 3.75 16.93
CA LYS A 250 9.57 5.20 16.89
C LYS A 250 10.83 5.57 16.10
N LEU A 251 11.18 4.78 15.08
CA LEU A 251 12.27 5.12 14.16
C LEU A 251 11.80 6.16 13.15
N SER A 252 12.74 6.99 12.67
CA SER A 252 12.46 7.84 11.52
C SER A 252 12.23 6.99 10.27
N LEU A 253 11.52 7.55 9.30
CA LEU A 253 11.22 6.86 8.05
C LEU A 253 12.51 6.56 7.26
N GLU A 254 13.52 7.44 7.34
CA GLU A 254 14.83 7.17 6.75
C GLU A 254 15.51 5.95 7.38
N LYS A 255 15.45 5.82 8.72
CA LYS A 255 16.00 4.64 9.42
C LYS A 255 15.24 3.38 9.05
N ALA A 256 13.91 3.45 8.91
CA ALA A 256 13.11 2.32 8.45
C ALA A 256 13.55 1.88 7.04
N ILE A 257 13.75 2.82 6.10
CA ILE A 257 14.26 2.53 4.74
C ILE A 257 15.65 1.90 4.80
N GLN A 258 16.55 2.43 5.62
CA GLN A 258 17.90 1.88 5.82
C GLN A 258 17.89 0.47 6.41
N ILE A 259 16.85 0.09 7.16
CA ILE A 259 16.65 -1.28 7.65
C ILE A 259 16.13 -2.17 6.52
N VAL A 260 15.02 -1.79 5.88
CA VAL A 260 14.36 -2.66 4.90
C VAL A 260 15.17 -2.84 3.62
N CYS A 261 15.94 -1.82 3.20
CA CYS A 261 16.80 -1.86 2.02
C CYS A 261 18.25 -1.52 2.39
N ALA A 262 18.81 -2.29 3.33
CA ALA A 262 20.11 -1.98 3.88
C ALA A 262 21.26 -2.12 2.85
N PRO A 263 22.16 -1.12 2.75
CA PRO A 263 23.26 -1.08 1.78
C PRO A 263 24.26 -2.22 1.99
N PHE A 264 25.09 -2.54 0.98
CA PHE A 264 26.10 -3.58 1.16
C PHE A 264 27.12 -3.18 2.23
N TRP A 265 27.73 -4.17 2.89
CA TRP A 265 28.78 -3.92 3.87
C TRP A 265 29.93 -3.09 3.27
N THR A 266 30.28 -3.32 2.02
CA THR A 266 31.29 -2.53 1.29
C THR A 266 30.90 -1.07 1.11
N ASP A 267 29.62 -0.77 0.96
CA ASP A 267 29.12 0.61 0.85
C ASP A 267 29.12 1.26 2.23
N ILE A 268 28.64 0.54 3.26
CA ILE A 268 28.70 0.98 4.66
C ILE A 268 30.14 1.32 5.06
N GLU A 269 31.13 0.56 4.62
CA GLU A 269 32.54 0.85 4.91
C GLU A 269 33.09 2.13 4.25
N ARG A 270 32.41 2.67 3.24
CA ARG A 270 32.80 3.91 2.55
C ARG A 270 32.10 5.15 3.10
N GLU A 271 31.10 4.97 3.95
CA GLU A 271 30.37 6.07 4.58
C GLU A 271 31.19 6.78 5.67
N SER A 272 30.71 7.97 6.06
CA SER A 272 31.24 8.72 7.20
C SER A 272 31.24 7.89 8.48
N ALA A 273 32.16 8.17 9.41
CA ALA A 273 32.30 7.37 10.64
C ALA A 273 31.01 7.27 11.46
N GLU A 274 30.24 8.36 11.51
CA GLU A 274 28.94 8.43 12.19
C GLU A 274 27.89 7.57 11.47
N LEU A 275 27.66 7.80 10.18
CA LEU A 275 26.66 7.05 9.41
C LEU A 275 27.02 5.56 9.33
N LYS A 276 28.30 5.22 9.21
CA LYS A 276 28.80 3.85 9.26
C LYS A 276 28.42 3.17 10.57
N LYS A 277 28.66 3.83 11.72
CA LYS A 277 28.32 3.28 13.04
C LYS A 277 26.82 3.03 13.14
N ASP A 278 26.01 3.98 12.70
CA ASP A 278 24.55 3.88 12.73
C ASP A 278 24.03 2.75 11.85
N LEU A 279 24.47 2.67 10.59
CA LEU A 279 24.07 1.59 9.66
C LEU A 279 24.49 0.21 10.17
N LYS A 280 25.66 0.07 10.79
CA LYS A 280 26.09 -1.18 11.41
C LYS A 280 25.19 -1.56 12.58
N ALA A 281 24.81 -0.60 13.42
CA ALA A 281 23.91 -0.84 14.55
C ALA A 281 22.51 -1.26 14.06
N LEU A 282 21.94 -0.54 13.09
CA LEU A 282 20.66 -0.89 12.48
C LEU A 282 20.68 -2.30 11.89
N ARG A 283 21.72 -2.62 11.12
CA ARG A 283 21.87 -3.94 10.47
C ARG A 283 22.07 -5.09 11.47
N ALA A 284 22.68 -4.82 12.62
CA ALA A 284 22.82 -5.81 13.69
C ALA A 284 21.49 -6.07 14.41
N VAL A 285 20.76 -5.02 14.78
CA VAL A 285 19.52 -5.11 15.55
C VAL A 285 18.34 -5.61 14.70
N TYR A 286 18.26 -5.16 13.45
CA TYR A 286 17.11 -5.37 12.55
C TYR A 286 17.42 -6.30 11.38
N SER A 287 18.38 -7.21 11.53
CA SER A 287 18.79 -8.14 10.47
C SER A 287 17.62 -8.92 9.86
N SER A 288 16.66 -9.35 10.69
CA SER A 288 15.44 -10.07 10.26
C SER A 288 14.38 -9.19 9.58
N ALA A 289 14.52 -7.86 9.63
CA ALA A 289 13.64 -6.91 8.95
C ALA A 289 14.17 -6.48 7.57
N LEU A 290 15.39 -6.90 7.21
CA LEU A 290 15.94 -6.69 5.88
C LEU A 290 15.12 -7.44 4.83
N ILE A 291 14.67 -6.72 3.81
CA ILE A 291 13.96 -7.28 2.66
C ILE A 291 14.99 -7.65 1.59
N ASN A 292 15.02 -8.92 1.19
CA ASN A 292 15.82 -9.42 0.08
C ASN A 292 14.92 -9.95 -1.04
N GLY A 293 15.47 -9.94 -2.25
CA GLY A 293 14.75 -10.32 -3.46
C GLY A 293 14.49 -9.11 -4.36
N PRO A 294 14.07 -9.36 -5.62
CA PRO A 294 13.71 -8.30 -6.55
C PRO A 294 12.46 -7.56 -6.08
N PHE A 295 12.56 -6.25 -5.84
CA PHE A 295 11.38 -5.45 -5.51
C PHE A 295 11.46 -4.00 -6.00
N SER A 296 10.28 -3.47 -6.27
CA SER A 296 9.96 -2.05 -6.37
C SER A 296 8.68 -1.82 -5.59
N ILE A 297 8.69 -0.90 -4.65
CA ILE A 297 7.54 -0.59 -3.79
C ILE A 297 7.19 0.89 -3.88
N ILE A 298 5.92 1.20 -3.70
CA ILE A 298 5.46 2.55 -3.35
C ILE A 298 4.81 2.44 -1.98
N LEU A 299 5.44 3.08 -1.00
CA LEU A 299 4.94 3.28 0.35
C LEU A 299 4.22 4.63 0.38
N GLY A 300 2.92 4.60 0.66
CA GLY A 300 2.13 5.77 0.95
C GLY A 300 1.91 5.95 2.45
N SER A 301 1.87 7.20 2.88
CA SER A 301 1.42 7.62 4.21
C SER A 301 0.70 8.96 4.16
N GLU A 302 0.17 9.41 5.29
CA GLU A 302 -0.39 10.75 5.47
C GLU A 302 0.63 11.86 5.17
N LYS A 303 1.94 11.56 5.25
CA LYS A 303 3.02 12.50 4.92
C LYS A 303 3.27 12.60 3.41
N GLY A 304 2.95 11.57 2.64
CA GLY A 304 3.15 11.52 1.19
C GLY A 304 3.64 10.17 0.67
N MET A 305 4.52 10.20 -0.32
CA MET A 305 4.95 9.03 -1.07
C MET A 305 6.46 8.79 -0.92
N ILE A 306 6.82 7.52 -0.70
CA ILE A 306 8.17 7.02 -0.90
C ILE A 306 8.13 5.86 -1.87
N ALA A 307 8.91 5.93 -2.93
CA ALA A 307 9.13 4.78 -3.81
C ALA A 307 10.56 4.28 -3.67
N LEU A 308 10.71 2.95 -3.58
CA LEU A 308 11.99 2.33 -3.26
C LEU A 308 12.16 1.04 -4.07
N ASN A 309 13.37 0.84 -4.58
CA ASN A 309 13.77 -0.41 -5.22
C ASN A 309 14.73 -1.19 -4.33
N ASP A 310 14.84 -2.48 -4.63
CA ASP A 310 15.89 -3.31 -4.06
C ASP A 310 17.28 -2.73 -4.35
N ARG A 311 18.25 -3.04 -3.49
CA ARG A 311 19.60 -2.46 -3.50
C ARG A 311 20.43 -2.77 -4.75
N ILE A 312 19.99 -3.69 -5.62
CA ILE A 312 20.64 -4.00 -6.91
C ILE A 312 19.74 -3.71 -8.11
N LYS A 313 18.55 -3.15 -7.89
CA LYS A 313 17.59 -2.70 -8.91
C LYS A 313 17.18 -3.80 -9.90
N LEU A 314 16.68 -4.93 -9.38
CA LEU A 314 16.19 -6.03 -10.20
C LEU A 314 14.81 -5.75 -10.83
N ARG A 315 14.07 -4.77 -10.31
CA ARG A 315 12.80 -4.31 -10.89
C ARG A 315 12.94 -2.89 -11.45
N SER A 316 12.22 -2.62 -12.54
CA SER A 316 12.18 -1.30 -13.15
C SER A 316 11.37 -0.32 -12.29
N MET A 317 11.89 0.89 -12.14
CA MET A 317 11.19 2.05 -11.61
C MET A 317 11.71 3.30 -12.31
N VAL A 318 10.79 4.16 -12.72
CA VAL A 318 11.05 5.46 -13.31
C VAL A 318 10.34 6.49 -12.46
N ALA A 319 10.99 7.63 -12.23
CA ALA A 319 10.43 8.76 -11.54
C ALA A 319 10.48 10.00 -12.42
N ALA A 320 9.51 10.89 -12.23
CA ALA A 320 9.46 12.17 -12.92
C ALA A 320 8.88 13.26 -12.03
N GLU A 321 9.15 14.52 -12.38
CA GLU A 321 8.59 15.69 -11.72
C GLU A 321 8.02 16.67 -12.75
N LYS A 322 6.90 17.32 -12.39
CA LYS A 322 6.32 18.44 -13.12
C LYS A 322 5.73 19.44 -12.13
N GLY A 323 6.38 20.58 -11.94
CA GLY A 323 6.00 21.55 -10.91
C GLY A 323 5.91 20.90 -9.51
N SER A 324 4.75 20.97 -8.87
CA SER A 324 4.51 20.35 -7.55
C SER A 324 4.27 18.84 -7.60
N LYS A 325 4.06 18.26 -8.78
CA LYS A 325 3.73 16.84 -8.91
C LYS A 325 4.97 15.97 -9.04
N THR A 326 4.96 14.86 -8.33
CA THR A 326 5.94 13.77 -8.48
C THR A 326 5.22 12.51 -8.94
N PHE A 327 5.81 11.83 -9.91
CA PHE A 327 5.30 10.63 -10.55
C PHE A 327 6.29 9.50 -10.37
N VAL A 328 5.79 8.29 -10.12
CA VAL A 328 6.58 7.06 -10.14
C VAL A 328 5.80 6.00 -10.91
N ALA A 329 6.47 5.22 -11.74
CA ALA A 329 5.86 4.08 -12.40
C ALA A 329 6.90 3.00 -12.72
N SER A 330 6.43 1.79 -13.03
CA SER A 330 7.33 0.74 -13.54
C SER A 330 7.91 1.06 -14.91
N GLU A 331 7.21 1.88 -15.72
CA GLU A 331 7.62 2.28 -17.06
C GLU A 331 7.44 3.78 -17.29
N GLU A 332 8.30 4.38 -18.10
CA GLU A 332 8.23 5.82 -18.42
C GLU A 332 6.98 6.17 -19.24
N SER A 333 6.51 5.25 -20.09
CA SER A 333 5.30 5.40 -20.91
C SER A 333 4.06 5.72 -20.06
N ALA A 334 3.91 5.04 -18.92
CA ALA A 334 2.84 5.25 -17.95
C ALA A 334 2.85 6.66 -17.34
N ILE A 335 4.03 7.28 -17.20
CA ILE A 335 4.14 8.68 -16.78
C ILE A 335 3.82 9.61 -17.95
N ARG A 336 4.36 9.34 -19.14
CA ARG A 336 4.23 10.23 -20.30
C ARG A 336 2.80 10.36 -20.83
N ILE A 337 1.97 9.32 -20.67
CA ILE A 337 0.57 9.40 -21.11
C ILE A 337 -0.23 10.44 -20.32
N ILE A 338 0.12 10.69 -19.04
CA ILE A 338 -0.54 11.67 -18.17
C ILE A 338 0.25 12.96 -17.99
N CYS A 339 1.57 12.93 -18.25
CA CYS A 339 2.46 14.07 -18.20
C CYS A 339 3.42 14.00 -19.39
N PRO A 340 3.03 14.49 -20.59
CA PRO A 340 3.83 14.32 -21.80
C PRO A 340 5.22 14.97 -21.75
N ASN A 341 5.32 16.12 -21.07
CA ASN A 341 6.51 16.96 -20.99
C ASN A 341 6.93 17.23 -19.52
N PRO A 342 7.39 16.20 -18.78
CA PRO A 342 7.88 16.36 -17.42
C PRO A 342 9.13 17.26 -17.39
N ASP A 343 9.33 17.99 -16.28
CA ASP A 343 10.50 18.87 -16.10
C ASP A 343 11.77 18.04 -15.86
N LYS A 344 11.62 16.87 -15.23
CA LYS A 344 12.69 15.91 -14.95
C LYS A 344 12.16 14.49 -15.08
N VAL A 345 12.96 13.60 -15.67
CA VAL A 345 12.74 12.14 -15.69
C VAL A 345 14.05 11.47 -15.34
N TRP A 346 14.00 10.46 -14.47
CA TRP A 346 15.17 9.67 -14.13
C TRP A 346 14.78 8.26 -13.69
N SER A 347 15.76 7.37 -13.69
CA SER A 347 15.61 6.02 -13.15
C SER A 347 16.45 5.90 -11.87
N PRO A 348 15.83 5.86 -10.67
CA PRO A 348 16.54 5.80 -9.38
C PRO A 348 17.54 4.65 -9.31
N ARG A 349 18.66 4.80 -8.60
CA ARG A 349 19.62 3.72 -8.39
C ARG A 349 19.04 2.66 -7.43
N GLY A 350 19.67 1.48 -7.39
CA GLY A 350 19.29 0.44 -6.43
C GLY A 350 19.38 0.96 -5.00
N GLY A 351 18.32 0.76 -4.21
CA GLY A 351 18.23 1.26 -2.83
C GLY A 351 18.08 2.77 -2.67
N GLU A 352 18.05 3.56 -3.76
CA GLU A 352 17.84 5.00 -3.71
C GLU A 352 16.33 5.31 -3.61
N PRO A 353 15.84 5.92 -2.51
CA PRO A 353 14.44 6.26 -2.38
C PRO A 353 14.08 7.51 -3.20
N VAL A 354 12.92 7.48 -3.85
CA VAL A 354 12.25 8.67 -4.37
C VAL A 354 11.26 9.13 -3.32
N VAL A 355 11.52 10.32 -2.75
CA VAL A 355 10.71 10.88 -1.66
C VAL A 355 9.92 12.08 -2.17
N ALA A 356 8.61 12.06 -1.96
CA ALA A 356 7.73 13.17 -2.26
C ALA A 356 6.73 13.34 -1.11
N PHE A 357 7.06 14.25 -0.19
CA PHE A 357 6.18 14.61 0.92
C PHE A 357 5.35 15.83 0.60
N LEU A 358 4.20 15.93 1.29
CA LEU A 358 3.39 17.13 1.29
C LEU A 358 4.19 18.30 1.88
N GLU A 359 3.95 19.50 1.35
CA GLU A 359 4.52 20.74 1.85
C GLU A 359 4.13 20.92 3.33
N GLY A 360 5.13 21.13 4.19
CA GLY A 360 4.93 21.26 5.64
C GLY A 360 4.92 19.93 6.41
N ALA A 361 4.97 18.76 5.75
CA ALA A 361 5.17 17.49 6.44
C ALA A 361 6.58 17.42 7.04
N SER A 362 6.69 16.98 8.31
CA SER A 362 7.97 16.69 8.92
C SER A 362 8.61 15.47 8.26
N LYS A 363 9.91 15.58 7.94
CA LYS A 363 10.71 14.45 7.41
C LYS A 363 10.70 13.29 8.40
#